data_AF-A0A355UE57-F1
#
_entry.id   AF-A0A355UE57-F1
#
_cell.length_a   1.000
_cell.length_b   1.000
_cell.length_c   1.000
_cell.angle_alpha   90.00
_cell.angle_beta   90.00
_cell.angle_gamma   90.00
#
_symmetry.space_group_name_H-M   'P 1'
#
loop_
_entity.id
_entity.type
_entity.pdbx_description
1 polymer ?
#
loop_
_entity_poly.entity_id
_entity_poly.type
_entity_poly.pdbx_seq_one_letter_code
_entity_poly.pdbx_strand_id
1 'polypeptide(L)'
;YFSHNFVFKIIEGIGDEFGLLFDIVTRLAIKSTATGELLCYEHNGDLQYMSEYITNCSNPFARLTDIIEEDNSIILYPNPTNKEVNISSESIINSIEVFNSLGQKVYQVKVKQKEKTLDISSFSKGVYIIGVNTDRGYIRKKLIKN
;
A
#
# COMPACT_ATOMS: atom_id res chain seq x y z
N TYR A 1 30.23 11.90 12.90
CA TYR A 1 29.54 12.78 11.94
C TYR A 1 28.05 12.48 12.01
N PHE A 2 27.26 13.52 12.25
CA PHE A 2 25.84 13.47 12.62
C PHE A 2 24.95 12.92 11.48
N SER A 3 24.14 11.91 11.78
CA SER A 3 23.04 11.47 10.91
C SER A 3 21.91 12.50 10.99
N HIS A 4 21.67 13.25 9.91
CA HIS A 4 20.48 14.08 9.77
C HIS A 4 19.44 13.33 8.96
N ASN A 5 18.28 13.08 9.56
CA ASN A 5 17.09 12.61 8.85
C ASN A 5 16.48 13.82 8.13
N PHE A 6 16.55 13.84 6.80
CA PHE A 6 15.82 14.81 5.99
C PHE A 6 14.46 14.22 5.60
N VAL A 7 13.39 14.95 5.89
CA VAL A 7 12.03 14.64 5.42
C VAL A 7 11.80 15.49 4.17
N PHE A 8 11.79 14.87 2.99
CA PHE A 8 11.43 15.56 1.75
C PHE A 8 9.92 15.54 1.55
N LYS A 9 9.34 16.67 1.13
CA LYS A 9 8.01 16.71 0.51
C LYS A 9 8.21 16.73 -1.00
N ILE A 10 7.91 15.62 -1.65
CA ILE A 10 7.80 15.55 -3.11
C ILE A 10 6.32 15.83 -3.42
N ILE A 11 6.06 16.77 -4.33
CA ILE A 11 4.76 16.86 -4.99
C ILE A 11 4.94 16.02 -6.25
N GLU A 12 4.45 14.78 -6.23
CA GLU A 12 4.41 13.96 -7.43
C GLU A 12 3.43 14.58 -8.43
N GLY A 13 3.91 14.82 -9.66
CA GLY A 13 3.04 15.12 -10.78
C GLY A 13 2.16 13.90 -11.06
N ILE A 14 0.84 14.13 -11.10
CA ILE A 14 -0.26 13.24 -11.48
C ILE A 14 0.12 11.75 -11.70
N GLY A 15 -0.12 10.94 -10.67
CA GLY A 15 -0.54 9.54 -10.80
C GLY A 15 0.54 8.49 -10.57
N ASP A 16 0.59 7.96 -9.34
CA ASP A 16 1.21 6.68 -9.03
C ASP A 16 0.33 5.52 -9.56
N GLU A 17 0.89 4.59 -10.36
CA GLU A 17 0.18 3.38 -10.82
C GLU A 17 -0.02 2.35 -9.69
N PHE A 18 0.71 2.47 -8.57
CA PHE A 18 0.68 1.50 -7.46
C PHE A 18 -0.47 1.73 -6.46
N GLY A 19 -1.26 2.79 -6.65
CA GLY A 19 -2.49 3.01 -5.91
C GLY A 19 -2.28 3.34 -4.41
N LEU A 20 -3.39 3.56 -3.73
CA LEU A 20 -3.49 4.28 -2.44
C LEU A 20 -2.84 3.59 -1.21
N LEU A 21 -2.06 2.53 -1.37
CA LEU A 21 -1.71 1.59 -0.30
C LEU A 21 -0.24 1.15 -0.26
N PHE A 22 0.73 2.04 -0.50
CA PHE A 22 2.12 1.73 -0.20
C PHE A 22 2.84 2.85 0.55
N ASP A 23 3.61 2.46 1.57
CA ASP A 23 4.62 3.33 2.18
C ASP A 23 5.78 3.47 1.19
N ILE A 24 5.98 4.68 0.66
CA ILE A 24 7.12 5.01 -0.19
C ILE A 24 8.38 5.01 0.67
N VAL A 25 9.19 3.94 0.59
CA VAL A 25 10.55 3.93 1.13
C VAL A 25 11.53 4.32 0.03
N THR A 26 11.71 5.61 -0.18
CA THR A 26 12.77 6.12 -1.07
C THR A 26 14.11 6.16 -0.33
N ARG A 27 15.11 5.46 -0.85
CA ARG A 27 16.52 5.77 -0.57
C ARG A 27 17.16 6.33 -1.83
N LEU A 28 17.03 7.64 -2.01
CA LEU A 28 17.74 8.42 -3.01
C LEU A 28 19.22 8.53 -2.62
N ALA A 29 20.12 7.99 -3.44
CA ALA A 29 21.54 8.30 -3.39
C ALA A 29 21.83 9.47 -4.34
N ILE A 30 21.49 10.70 -3.93
CA ILE A 30 21.89 11.92 -4.64
C ILE A 30 23.20 12.39 -4.03
N LYS A 31 24.32 12.29 -4.76
CA LYS A 31 25.51 13.08 -4.43
C LYS A 31 25.43 14.39 -5.20
N SER A 32 25.37 15.47 -4.43
CA SER A 32 25.29 16.87 -4.83
C SER A 32 26.35 17.27 -5.86
N THR A 33 25.93 17.45 -7.12
CA THR A 33 26.41 18.52 -8.01
C THR A 33 25.21 19.09 -8.75
N ALA A 34 25.12 20.42 -8.84
CA ALA A 34 23.91 21.18 -9.15
C ALA A 34 23.40 21.08 -10.61
N THR A 35 23.73 20.03 -11.35
CA THR A 35 23.44 19.90 -12.79
C THR A 35 22.73 18.61 -13.20
N GLY A 36 22.43 17.69 -12.27
CA GLY A 36 21.64 16.49 -12.57
C GLY A 36 22.27 15.61 -13.64
N GLU A 37 23.50 15.15 -13.40
CA GLU A 37 24.21 14.27 -14.34
C GLU A 37 23.64 12.84 -14.27
N LEU A 38 23.36 12.26 -15.44
CA LEU A 38 22.96 10.86 -15.57
C LEU A 38 24.12 9.96 -15.12
N LEU A 39 23.91 9.06 -14.17
CA LEU A 39 24.95 8.16 -13.66
C LEU A 39 24.88 6.76 -14.28
N CYS A 40 23.69 6.27 -14.60
CA CYS A 40 23.52 5.07 -15.43
C CYS A 40 22.13 5.02 -16.10
N TYR A 41 22.00 4.22 -17.15
CA TYR A 41 20.74 3.96 -17.85
C TYR A 41 20.69 2.50 -18.30
N GLU A 42 19.58 1.83 -18.01
CA GLU A 42 19.31 0.44 -18.40
C GLU A 42 17.98 0.41 -19.16
N HIS A 43 17.93 -0.34 -20.26
CA HIS A 43 16.73 -0.50 -21.08
C HIS A 43 16.51 -1.98 -21.36
N ASN A 44 15.36 -2.51 -20.98
CA ASN A 44 14.98 -3.93 -21.16
C ASN A 44 15.98 -4.95 -20.57
N GLY A 45 16.64 -4.61 -19.46
CA GLY A 45 17.63 -5.48 -18.82
C GLY A 45 19.07 -5.29 -19.32
N ASP A 46 19.27 -4.45 -20.35
CA ASP A 46 20.59 -4.16 -20.90
C ASP A 46 21.10 -2.81 -20.37
N LEU A 47 22.30 -2.81 -19.78
CA LEU A 47 22.98 -1.60 -19.33
C LEU A 47 23.48 -0.80 -20.55
N GLN A 48 22.82 0.32 -20.81
CA GLN A 48 23.09 1.19 -21.97
C GLN A 48 24.11 2.29 -21.65
N TYR A 49 24.20 2.71 -20.38
CA TYR A 49 25.14 3.74 -19.95
C TYR A 49 25.54 3.54 -18.49
N MET A 50 26.82 3.72 -18.18
CA MET A 50 27.33 3.72 -16.80
C MET A 50 28.47 4.73 -16.70
N SER A 51 28.34 5.64 -15.75
CA SER A 51 29.35 6.63 -15.41
C SER A 51 30.52 6.00 -14.65
N GLU A 52 31.71 6.55 -14.83
CA GLU A 52 32.95 6.11 -14.17
C GLU A 52 32.92 6.28 -12.63
N TYR A 53 31.99 7.09 -12.12
CA TYR A 53 31.87 7.40 -10.69
C TYR A 53 31.11 6.35 -9.88
N ILE A 54 30.55 5.31 -10.52
CA ILE A 54 29.77 4.26 -9.87
C ILE A 54 30.28 2.87 -10.26
N THR A 55 30.18 1.92 -9.32
CA THR A 55 30.65 0.53 -9.51
C THR A 55 29.56 -0.42 -9.97
N ASN A 56 28.28 -0.05 -9.80
CA ASN A 56 27.14 -0.80 -10.28
C ASN A 56 25.97 0.14 -10.61
N CYS A 57 25.26 -0.15 -11.70
CA CYS A 57 23.95 0.43 -11.94
C CYS A 57 22.91 -0.40 -11.18
N SER A 58 22.71 -0.09 -9.90
CA SER A 58 21.61 -0.68 -9.15
C SER A 58 20.33 0.07 -9.49
N ASN A 59 19.48 -0.54 -10.32
CA ASN A 59 18.08 -0.17 -10.41
C ASN A 59 17.33 -0.87 -9.28
N PRO A 60 16.97 -0.20 -8.16
CA PRO A 60 16.14 -0.80 -7.12
C PRO A 60 14.72 -1.15 -7.61
N PHE A 61 14.40 -0.80 -8.87
CA PHE A 61 13.12 -1.07 -9.53
C PHE A 61 13.17 -2.22 -10.55
N ALA A 62 14.36 -2.72 -10.93
CA ALA A 62 14.46 -3.86 -11.84
C ALA A 62 14.40 -5.17 -11.02
N ARG A 63 13.17 -5.70 -10.88
CA ARG A 63 12.72 -6.84 -10.04
C ARG A 63 12.27 -6.46 -8.64
N LEU A 64 11.06 -5.93 -8.57
CA LEU A 64 10.06 -6.49 -7.68
C LEU A 64 9.12 -7.36 -8.52
N THR A 65 9.39 -8.67 -8.63
CA THR A 65 8.27 -9.59 -8.43
C THR A 65 7.92 -9.39 -6.96
N ASP A 66 7.08 -8.41 -6.67
CA ASP A 66 6.58 -8.18 -5.33
C ASP A 66 5.97 -9.51 -4.89
N ILE A 67 6.68 -10.26 -4.06
CA ILE A 67 6.01 -11.10 -3.09
C ILE A 67 5.48 -10.07 -2.10
N ILE A 68 4.37 -9.41 -2.48
CA ILE A 68 3.48 -8.80 -1.50
C ILE A 68 3.03 -10.02 -0.71
N GLU A 69 3.67 -10.29 0.42
CA GLU A 69 3.09 -11.21 1.39
C GLU A 69 1.78 -10.56 1.82
N GLU A 70 0.72 -10.95 1.14
CA GLU A 70 -0.62 -10.51 1.45
C GLU A 70 -0.87 -10.99 2.88
N ASP A 71 -0.91 -10.04 3.83
CA ASP A 71 -1.13 -10.38 5.23
C ASP A 71 -2.48 -11.09 5.35
N ASN A 72 -2.40 -12.41 5.46
CA ASN A 72 -3.54 -13.34 5.48
C ASN A 72 -4.11 -13.51 6.88
N SER A 73 -3.63 -12.74 7.87
CA SER A 73 -4.20 -12.77 9.21
C SER A 73 -5.66 -12.28 9.25
N ILE A 74 -6.14 -11.65 8.17
CA ILE A 74 -7.54 -11.26 7.98
C ILE A 74 -8.05 -11.70 6.60
N ILE A 75 -9.17 -12.42 6.60
CA ILE A 75 -9.82 -12.95 5.42
C ILE A 75 -11.20 -12.28 5.27
N LEU A 76 -11.49 -11.78 4.07
CA LEU A 76 -12.78 -11.18 3.71
C LEU A 76 -13.46 -12.03 2.64
N TYR A 77 -14.66 -12.54 2.91
CA TYR A 77 -15.40 -13.36 1.96
C TYR A 77 -16.92 -13.25 2.12
N PRO A 78 -17.69 -13.39 1.03
CA PRO A 78 -17.21 -13.33 -0.35
C PRO A 78 -16.75 -11.91 -0.73
N ASN A 79 -15.80 -11.82 -1.64
CA ASN A 79 -15.35 -10.57 -2.23
C ASN A 79 -15.01 -10.84 -3.70
N PRO A 80 -15.76 -10.31 -4.68
CA PRO A 80 -16.86 -9.34 -4.57
C PRO A 80 -18.13 -9.86 -3.88
N THR A 81 -18.97 -8.95 -3.35
CA THR A 81 -20.27 -9.28 -2.72
C THR A 81 -21.35 -8.22 -2.98
N ASN A 82 -22.61 -8.55 -2.68
CA ASN A 82 -23.78 -7.70 -2.90
C ASN A 82 -24.54 -7.29 -1.64
N LYS A 83 -24.44 -8.04 -0.55
CA LYS A 83 -25.29 -7.84 0.63
C LYS A 83 -24.52 -7.91 1.92
N GLU A 84 -23.69 -8.94 2.07
CA GLU A 84 -22.95 -9.18 3.30
C GLU A 84 -21.53 -9.62 3.00
N VAL A 85 -20.62 -9.26 3.90
CA VAL A 85 -19.23 -9.72 3.88
C VAL A 85 -18.88 -10.26 5.27
N ASN A 86 -18.30 -11.45 5.29
CA ASN A 86 -17.72 -12.04 6.48
C ASN A 86 -16.26 -11.62 6.59
N ILE A 87 -15.88 -11.18 7.78
CA ILE A 87 -14.53 -10.78 8.13
C ILE A 87 -14.08 -11.75 9.21
N SER A 88 -13.07 -12.57 8.91
CA SER A 88 -12.45 -13.50 9.87
C SER A 88 -11.00 -13.11 10.09
N SER A 89 -10.53 -13.24 11.33
CA SER A 89 -9.19 -12.86 11.77
C SER A 89 -8.62 -13.89 12.72
N GLU A 90 -7.31 -14.15 12.64
CA GLU A 90 -6.62 -15.02 13.60
C GLU A 90 -6.65 -14.47 15.04
N SER A 91 -6.68 -13.14 15.16
CA SER A 91 -6.66 -12.38 16.42
C SER A 91 -8.01 -11.70 16.69
N ILE A 92 -8.24 -11.29 17.95
CA ILE A 92 -9.48 -10.59 18.32
C ILE A 92 -9.54 -9.27 17.54
N ILE A 93 -10.67 -9.05 16.87
CA ILE A 93 -10.97 -7.80 16.21
C ILE A 93 -11.54 -6.84 17.25
N ASN A 94 -10.88 -5.69 17.42
CA ASN A 94 -11.26 -4.61 18.33
C ASN A 94 -12.23 -3.62 17.67
N SER A 95 -12.02 -3.32 16.39
CA SER A 95 -12.90 -2.44 15.63
C SER A 95 -12.77 -2.64 14.13
N ILE A 96 -13.85 -2.37 13.42
CA ILE A 96 -13.91 -2.39 11.97
C ILE A 96 -14.39 -1.02 11.50
N GLU A 97 -13.71 -0.47 10.50
CA GLU A 97 -14.02 0.80 9.85
C GLU A 97 -14.11 0.56 8.34
N VAL A 98 -15.06 1.21 7.68
CA VAL A 98 -15.18 1.13 6.21
C VAL A 98 -15.12 2.52 5.63
N PHE A 99 -14.30 2.67 4.59
CA PHE A 99 -14.09 3.89 3.85
C PHE A 99 -14.54 3.70 2.40
N ASN A 100 -15.20 4.71 1.82
CA ASN A 100 -15.51 4.73 0.39
C ASN A 100 -14.28 5.10 -0.45
N SER A 101 -14.43 5.11 -1.77
CA SER A 101 -13.36 5.48 -2.72
C SER A 101 -12.84 6.91 -2.56
N LEU A 102 -13.60 7.79 -1.91
CA LEU A 102 -13.19 9.17 -1.60
C LEU A 102 -12.45 9.27 -0.26
N GLY A 103 -12.21 8.15 0.44
CA GLY A 103 -11.58 8.11 1.76
C GLY A 103 -12.51 8.52 2.91
N GLN A 104 -13.81 8.72 2.66
CA GLN A 104 -14.77 9.05 3.70
C GLN A 104 -15.16 7.80 4.49
N LYS A 105 -15.13 7.89 5.82
CA LYS A 105 -15.59 6.80 6.70
C LYS A 105 -17.11 6.71 6.63
N VAL A 106 -17.62 5.60 6.09
CA VAL A 106 -19.05 5.35 5.91
C VAL A 106 -19.62 4.40 6.97
N TYR A 107 -18.75 3.67 7.67
CA TYR A 107 -19.17 2.74 8.71
C TYR A 107 -18.07 2.56 9.76
N GLN A 108 -18.49 2.37 11.01
CA GLN A 108 -17.60 2.04 12.12
C GLN A 108 -18.34 1.20 13.17
N VAL A 109 -17.69 0.15 13.64
CA VAL A 109 -18.22 -0.68 14.72
C VAL A 109 -17.10 -1.18 15.62
N LYS A 110 -17.35 -1.21 16.94
CA LYS A 110 -16.48 -1.89 17.89
C LYS A 110 -16.85 -3.37 17.93
N VAL A 111 -15.84 -4.21 17.95
CA VAL A 111 -15.94 -5.67 17.91
C VAL A 111 -15.11 -6.22 19.07
N LYS A 112 -15.42 -7.43 19.53
CA LYS A 112 -14.60 -8.18 20.51
C LYS A 112 -14.67 -9.68 20.21
N GLN A 113 -14.53 -10.01 18.93
CA GLN A 113 -14.69 -11.36 18.39
C GLN A 113 -13.73 -11.54 17.23
N LYS A 114 -13.42 -12.79 16.87
CA LYS A 114 -12.51 -13.12 15.77
C LYS A 114 -13.19 -13.06 14.40
N GLU A 115 -14.51 -13.12 14.38
CA GLU A 115 -15.31 -13.11 13.16
C GLU A 115 -16.42 -12.08 13.26
N LYS A 116 -16.77 -11.40 12.17
CA LYS A 116 -17.89 -10.49 12.11
C LYS A 116 -18.47 -10.46 10.70
N THR A 117 -19.78 -10.68 10.60
CA THR A 117 -20.54 -10.39 9.38
C THR A 117 -20.97 -8.93 9.37
N LEU A 118 -20.71 -8.26 8.25
CA LEU A 118 -21.14 -6.89 7.99
C LEU A 118 -22.19 -6.89 6.88
N ASP A 119 -23.34 -6.28 7.16
CA ASP A 119 -24.34 -5.96 6.14
C ASP A 119 -23.94 -4.67 5.41
N ILE A 120 -23.74 -4.79 4.10
CA ILE A 120 -23.37 -3.72 3.17
C ILE A 120 -24.48 -3.48 2.13
N SER A 121 -25.69 -3.99 2.36
CA SER A 121 -26.84 -3.84 1.44
C SER A 121 -27.20 -2.37 1.18
N SER A 122 -26.99 -1.51 2.16
CA SER A 122 -27.21 -0.06 2.07
C SER A 122 -26.09 0.68 1.33
N PHE A 123 -24.95 0.03 1.06
CA PHE A 123 -23.81 0.68 0.41
C PHE A 123 -24.01 0.73 -1.10
N SER A 124 -23.60 1.83 -1.71
CA SER A 124 -23.60 1.97 -3.16
C SER A 124 -22.58 1.03 -3.80
N LYS A 125 -22.80 0.66 -5.06
CA LYS A 125 -21.86 -0.16 -5.85
C LYS A 125 -20.52 0.56 -5.96
N GLY A 126 -19.42 -0.18 -5.83
CA GLY A 126 -18.08 0.39 -5.93
C GLY A 126 -17.04 -0.28 -5.05
N VAL A 127 -15.90 0.39 -4.90
CA VAL A 127 -14.75 -0.08 -4.12
C VAL A 127 -14.75 0.58 -2.75
N TYR A 128 -14.51 -0.23 -1.72
CA TYR A 128 -14.38 0.19 -0.34
C TYR A 128 -13.08 -0.32 0.26
N ILE A 129 -12.55 0.42 1.23
CA ILE A 129 -11.43 0.00 2.07
C ILE A 129 -11.97 -0.36 3.45
N ILE A 130 -11.76 -1.60 3.87
CA ILE A 130 -12.07 -2.06 5.22
C ILE A 130 -10.79 -1.99 6.05
N GLY A 131 -10.79 -1.15 7.06
CA GLY A 131 -9.77 -1.10 8.10
C GLY A 131 -10.19 -1.98 9.28
N VAL A 132 -9.36 -2.93 9.66
CA VAL A 132 -9.62 -3.84 10.77
C VAL A 132 -8.52 -3.65 11.80
N ASN A 133 -8.91 -3.22 12.99
CA ASN A 133 -8.02 -3.11 14.14
C ASN A 133 -8.11 -4.39 14.96
N THR A 134 -6.98 -5.05 15.17
CA THR A 134 -6.86 -6.27 15.97
C THR A 134 -5.85 -6.05 17.11
N ASP A 135 -5.72 -7.03 18.00
CA ASP A 135 -4.70 -6.99 19.05
C ASP A 135 -3.26 -7.00 18.51
N ARG A 136 -3.05 -7.51 17.30
CA ARG A 136 -1.72 -7.61 16.66
C ARG A 136 -1.38 -6.40 15.79
N GLY A 137 -2.36 -5.56 15.49
CA GLY A 137 -2.15 -4.39 14.63
C GLY A 137 -3.36 -4.04 13.79
N TYR A 138 -3.15 -3.09 12.89
CA TYR A 138 -4.18 -2.55 12.02
C TYR A 138 -3.91 -2.95 10.57
N ILE A 139 -4.90 -3.56 9.92
CA ILE A 139 -4.79 -4.10 8.56
C ILE A 139 -5.90 -3.52 7.70
N ARG A 140 -5.58 -3.23 6.44
CA ARG A 140 -6.53 -2.74 5.43
C ARG A 140 -6.77 -3.80 4.37
N LYS A 141 -8.02 -4.01 3.99
CA LYS A 141 -8.42 -4.93 2.92
C LYS A 141 -9.39 -4.25 1.96
N LYS A 142 -9.24 -4.52 0.67
CA LYS A 142 -10.11 -3.99 -0.38
C LYS A 142 -11.38 -4.83 -0.48
N LEU A 143 -12.54 -4.18 -0.53
CA LEU A 143 -13.85 -4.80 -0.75
C LEU A 143 -14.46 -4.28 -2.05
N ILE A 144 -15.04 -5.17 -2.86
CA ILE A 144 -15.76 -4.85 -4.08
C ILE A 144 -17.25 -5.15 -3.87
N LYS A 145 -18.09 -4.10 -3.95
CA LYS A 145 -19.55 -4.18 -3.90
C LYS A 145 -20.13 -4.08 -5.31
N ASN A 146 -20.85 -5.13 -5.72
CA ASN A 146 -21.50 -5.22 -7.04
C ASN A 146 -22.88 -4.56 -7.12
#